data_AF-A0A1A6HNH8-F1
#
_entry.id   AF-A0A1A6HNH8-F1
#
_cell.length_a   1.000
_cell.length_b   1.000
_cell.length_c   1.000
_cell.angle_alpha   90.00
_cell.angle_beta   90.00
_cell.angle_gamma   90.00
#
_symmetry.space_group_name_H-M   'P 1'
#
loop_
_entity.id
_entity.type
_entity.pdbx_description
1 polymer ?
#
loop_
_entity_poly.entity_id
_entity_poly.type
_entity_poly.pdbx_seq_one_letter_code
_entity_poly.pdbx_strand_id
1 'polypeptide(L)'
;MADKEVAFDNTVEERVINEEYKIWKKNTPFLYDLVMTHVLEWPSLTAQWLPDVTRPEGKDFSVHRLVLGTHTSDEQNHMVIASVQLPNDDAQFDATHYDSEKGEFGGFGSVSGKIEIEIKINHEGEVNRAQYMPQNPCIIATKTPSSDVLVFDYTKHPSKPDPSGECNPDLHLRGHQKE
;
A
#
# COMPACT_ATOMS: atom_id res chain seq x y z
N MET A 1 -22.63 -5.42 -30.14
CA MET A 1 -23.79 -5.77 -29.28
C MET A 1 -23.29 -6.26 -27.93
N ALA A 2 -22.40 -7.25 -27.89
CA ALA A 2 -21.74 -7.71 -26.65
C ALA A 2 -21.11 -6.57 -25.83
N ASP A 3 -20.29 -5.70 -26.43
CA ASP A 3 -19.65 -4.58 -25.68
C ASP A 3 -20.66 -3.56 -25.12
N LYS A 4 -21.85 -3.43 -25.74
CA LYS A 4 -22.90 -2.53 -25.25
C LYS A 4 -23.67 -3.13 -24.08
N GLU A 5 -23.89 -4.44 -24.09
CA GLU A 5 -24.50 -5.15 -22.95
C GLU A 5 -23.53 -5.17 -21.75
N VAL A 6 -22.25 -5.47 -21.98
CA VAL A 6 -21.21 -5.40 -20.94
C VAL A 6 -21.10 -3.98 -20.36
N ALA A 7 -21.11 -2.95 -21.19
CA ALA A 7 -21.10 -1.57 -20.71
C ALA A 7 -22.34 -1.22 -19.88
N PHE A 8 -23.53 -1.68 -20.29
CA PHE A 8 -24.76 -1.45 -19.53
C PHE A 8 -24.72 -2.13 -18.15
N ASP A 9 -24.32 -3.39 -18.10
CA ASP A 9 -24.21 -4.14 -16.83
C ASP A 9 -23.22 -3.47 -15.88
N ASN A 10 -22.05 -3.03 -16.38
CA ASN A 10 -21.07 -2.29 -15.59
C ASN A 10 -21.65 -1.01 -14.98
N THR A 11 -22.50 -0.27 -15.69
CA THR A 11 -23.12 0.97 -15.16
C THR A 11 -24.13 0.69 -14.04
N VAL A 12 -24.86 -0.42 -14.14
CA VAL A 12 -25.81 -0.83 -13.09
C VAL A 12 -25.03 -1.27 -11.85
N GLU A 13 -23.99 -2.07 -12.04
CA GLU A 13 -23.10 -2.53 -10.96
C GLU A 13 -22.41 -1.35 -10.26
N GLU A 14 -21.86 -0.40 -11.02
CA GLU A 14 -21.21 0.80 -10.46
C GLU A 14 -22.18 1.63 -9.61
N ARG A 15 -23.46 1.72 -10.01
CA ARG A 15 -24.47 2.42 -9.21
C ARG A 15 -24.72 1.70 -7.88
N VAL A 16 -24.83 0.37 -7.90
CA VAL A 16 -25.02 -0.44 -6.70
C VAL A 16 -23.82 -0.29 -5.76
N ILE A 17 -22.59 -0.43 -6.28
CA ILE A 17 -21.34 -0.25 -5.51
C ILE A 17 -21.32 1.13 -4.83
N ASN A 18 -21.69 2.18 -5.55
CA ASN A 18 -21.71 3.55 -5.01
C ASN A 18 -22.76 3.75 -3.91
N GLU A 19 -23.93 3.11 -4.01
CA GLU A 19 -24.97 3.16 -2.99
C GLU A 19 -24.55 2.38 -1.73
N GLU A 20 -24.03 1.16 -1.90
CA GLU A 20 -23.54 0.33 -0.81
C GLU A 20 -22.37 0.99 -0.08
N TYR A 21 -21.41 1.57 -0.81
CA TYR A 21 -20.29 2.32 -0.22
C TYR A 21 -20.77 3.49 0.64
N LYS A 22 -21.78 4.25 0.19
CA LYS A 22 -22.36 5.36 0.98
C LYS A 22 -23.04 4.87 2.25
N ILE A 23 -23.73 3.74 2.19
CA ILE A 23 -24.36 3.12 3.38
C ILE A 23 -23.28 2.64 4.34
N TRP A 24 -22.28 1.91 3.85
CA TRP A 24 -21.14 1.46 4.63
C TRP A 24 -20.43 2.64 5.31
N LYS A 25 -20.08 3.71 4.57
CA LYS A 25 -19.38 4.89 5.10
C LYS A 25 -20.19 5.62 6.19
N LYS A 26 -21.52 5.61 6.13
CA LYS A 26 -22.36 6.15 7.22
C LYS A 26 -22.31 5.29 8.48
N ASN A 27 -22.06 4.00 8.34
CA ASN A 27 -22.06 3.03 9.43
C ASN A 27 -20.65 2.76 10.00
N THR A 28 -19.57 3.24 9.36
CA THR A 28 -18.19 2.99 9.82
C THR A 28 -17.94 3.36 11.28
N PRO A 29 -18.50 4.44 11.87
CA PRO A 29 -18.27 4.77 13.29
C PRO A 29 -18.84 3.74 14.27
N PHE A 30 -19.76 2.88 13.80
CA PHE A 30 -20.35 1.81 14.62
C PHE A 30 -19.72 0.43 14.34
N LEU A 31 -18.96 0.30 13.25
CA LEU A 31 -18.44 -0.97 12.76
C LEU A 31 -16.95 -1.17 13.05
N TYR A 32 -16.19 -0.09 13.15
CA TYR A 32 -14.73 -0.15 13.26
C TYR A 32 -14.23 0.84 14.31
N ASP A 33 -13.20 0.41 15.05
CA ASP A 33 -12.44 1.32 15.93
C ASP A 33 -11.50 2.22 15.11
N LEU A 34 -11.04 1.73 13.94
CA LEU A 34 -10.14 2.47 13.04
C LEU A 34 -10.49 2.20 11.57
N VAL A 35 -10.65 3.28 10.79
CA VAL A 35 -10.67 3.23 9.33
C VAL A 35 -9.66 4.24 8.82
N MET A 36 -8.78 3.80 7.92
CA MET A 36 -7.81 4.67 7.25
C MET A 36 -7.95 4.51 5.75
N THR A 37 -8.50 5.54 5.10
CA THR A 37 -8.61 5.59 3.65
C THR A 37 -7.48 6.43 3.07
N HIS A 38 -6.71 5.88 2.14
CA HIS A 38 -5.65 6.58 1.44
C HIS A 38 -5.68 6.25 -0.05
N VAL A 39 -5.73 7.27 -0.90
CA VAL A 39 -5.68 7.13 -2.35
C VAL A 39 -4.22 7.08 -2.77
N LEU A 40 -3.77 5.93 -3.27
CA LEU A 40 -2.42 5.79 -3.85
C LEU A 40 -2.36 6.45 -5.23
N GLU A 41 -1.17 6.89 -5.60
CA GLU A 41 -0.87 7.44 -6.94
C GLU A 41 -1.13 6.39 -8.04
N TRP A 42 -0.67 5.16 -7.80
CA TRP A 42 -0.86 4.01 -8.66
C TRP A 42 -1.43 2.83 -7.87
N PRO A 43 -2.26 1.96 -8.49
CA PRO A 43 -2.74 0.75 -7.85
C PRO A 43 -1.57 -0.15 -7.41
N SER A 44 -1.77 -0.86 -6.30
CA SER A 44 -0.83 -1.89 -5.82
C SER A 44 -1.46 -3.27 -5.92
N LEU A 45 -0.75 -4.21 -6.54
CA LEU A 45 -1.14 -5.63 -6.61
C LEU A 45 -0.67 -6.43 -5.38
N THR A 46 0.13 -5.81 -4.52
CA THR A 46 0.72 -6.43 -3.33
C THR A 46 0.58 -5.53 -2.11
N ALA A 47 0.40 -6.12 -0.93
CA ALA A 47 0.42 -5.39 0.33
C ALA A 47 0.90 -6.32 1.44
N GLN A 48 2.01 -5.98 2.09
CA GLN A 48 2.55 -6.76 3.19
C GLN A 48 3.12 -5.86 4.28
N TRP A 49 2.70 -6.06 5.52
CA TRP A 49 3.31 -5.39 6.67
C TRP A 49 4.75 -5.88 6.87
N LEU A 50 5.67 -4.94 7.06
CA LEU A 50 6.97 -5.25 7.65
C LEU A 50 6.82 -5.48 9.16
N PRO A 51 7.64 -6.35 9.76
CA PRO A 51 7.47 -6.76 11.15
C PRO A 51 7.95 -5.72 12.17
N ASP A 52 8.77 -4.76 11.74
CA ASP A 52 9.29 -3.72 12.62
C ASP A 52 8.25 -2.63 12.91
N VAL A 53 8.25 -2.18 14.15
CA VAL A 53 7.38 -1.11 14.66
C VAL A 53 8.23 -0.15 15.46
N THR A 54 8.18 1.13 15.11
CA THR A 54 8.87 2.19 15.87
C THR A 54 7.86 2.93 16.74
N ARG A 55 8.15 3.10 18.03
CA ARG A 55 7.28 3.82 18.98
C ARG A 55 8.00 5.08 19.47
N PRO A 56 7.72 6.25 18.89
CA PRO A 56 8.35 7.50 19.32
C PRO A 56 7.95 7.84 20.77
N GLU A 57 8.91 8.25 21.59
CA GLU A 57 8.65 8.60 22.99
C GLU A 57 7.67 9.78 23.11
N GLY A 58 6.69 9.65 24.01
CA GLY A 58 5.69 10.69 24.27
C GLY A 58 4.67 10.89 23.15
N LYS A 59 4.59 9.97 22.17
CA LYS A 59 3.55 9.96 21.12
C LYS A 59 2.53 8.86 21.39
N ASP A 60 1.29 9.14 21.01
CA ASP A 60 0.11 8.28 21.09
C ASP A 60 -0.05 7.36 19.86
N PHE A 61 0.96 7.30 19.00
CA PHE A 61 1.00 6.42 17.84
C PHE A 61 2.32 5.65 17.76
N SER A 62 2.29 4.62 16.93
CA SER A 62 3.43 3.86 16.48
C SER A 62 3.54 3.92 14.96
N VAL A 63 4.76 3.83 14.45
CA VAL A 63 5.06 3.84 13.02
C VAL A 63 5.28 2.41 12.58
N HIS A 64 4.36 1.93 11.75
CA HIS A 64 4.43 0.67 11.05
C HIS A 64 4.85 0.89 9.60
N ARG A 65 5.31 -0.15 8.90
CA ARG A 65 5.69 -0.04 7.48
C ARG A 65 5.01 -1.10 6.61
N LEU A 66 4.65 -0.72 5.40
CA LEU A 66 4.03 -1.57 4.39
C LEU A 66 4.92 -1.66 3.14
N VAL A 67 5.10 -2.87 2.62
CA VAL A 67 5.62 -3.12 1.28
C VAL A 67 4.44 -3.11 0.31
N LEU A 68 4.54 -2.23 -0.68
CA LEU A 68 3.59 -2.05 -1.77
C LEU A 68 4.32 -2.12 -3.11
N GLY A 69 3.55 -2.13 -4.19
CA GLY A 69 4.03 -2.08 -5.56
C GLY A 69 3.22 -1.09 -6.38
N THR A 70 3.73 -0.71 -7.54
CA THR A 70 2.93 0.00 -8.53
C THR A 70 2.51 -0.93 -9.66
N HIS A 71 1.38 -0.61 -10.27
CA HIS A 71 0.91 -1.17 -11.53
C HIS A 71 0.50 -0.01 -12.44
N THR A 72 1.41 0.36 -13.33
CA THR A 72 1.25 1.43 -14.32
C THR A 72 1.20 0.84 -15.73
N SER A 73 0.71 1.61 -16.71
CA SER A 73 0.76 1.21 -18.12
C SER A 73 2.08 1.60 -18.80
N ASP A 74 2.40 2.90 -18.83
CA ASP A 74 3.55 3.42 -19.59
C ASP A 74 4.52 4.24 -18.71
N GLU A 75 4.35 4.20 -17.39
CA GLU A 75 5.22 4.89 -16.44
C GLU A 75 6.17 3.93 -15.72
N GLN A 76 7.28 4.46 -15.19
CA GLN A 76 8.23 3.68 -14.41
C GLN A 76 7.53 3.04 -13.20
N ASN A 77 7.62 1.72 -13.08
CA ASN A 77 7.10 1.00 -11.93
C ASN A 77 8.10 1.00 -10.77
N HIS A 78 7.58 0.86 -9.55
CA HIS A 78 8.36 0.91 -8.33
C HIS A 78 7.93 -0.17 -7.34
N MET A 79 8.91 -0.74 -6.63
CA MET A 79 8.67 -1.33 -5.32
C MET A 79 8.68 -0.19 -4.30
N VAL A 80 7.69 -0.18 -3.41
CA VAL A 80 7.43 0.97 -2.53
C VAL A 80 7.39 0.49 -1.08
N ILE A 81 8.05 1.22 -0.19
CA ILE A 81 7.88 1.07 1.26
C ILE A 81 7.25 2.34 1.79
N ALA A 82 6.08 2.19 2.41
CA ALA A 82 5.33 3.27 3.01
C ALA A 82 5.32 3.14 4.53
N SER A 83 5.39 4.24 5.26
CA SER A 83 5.10 4.26 6.69
C SER A 83 3.65 4.61 6.96
N VAL A 84 3.11 4.00 8.01
CA VAL A 84 1.74 4.16 8.48
C VAL A 84 1.79 4.47 9.97
N GLN A 85 1.22 5.61 10.36
CA GLN A 85 1.03 5.95 11.77
C GLN A 85 -0.25 5.32 12.27
N LEU A 86 -0.13 4.33 13.17
CA LEU A 86 -1.25 3.68 13.83
C LEU A 86 -1.32 4.12 15.30
N PRO A 87 -2.52 4.43 15.82
CA PRO A 87 -2.70 4.71 17.24
C PRO A 87 -2.16 3.57 18.11
N ASN A 88 -1.57 3.90 19.26
CA ASN A 88 -1.22 2.91 20.26
C ASN A 88 -2.48 2.37 20.96
N ASP A 89 -2.40 1.19 21.57
CA ASP A 89 -3.54 0.56 22.26
C ASP A 89 -4.07 1.41 23.44
N ASP A 90 -3.24 2.28 24.01
CA ASP A 90 -3.59 3.20 25.09
C ASP A 90 -4.02 4.59 24.60
N ALA A 91 -4.07 4.81 23.29
CA ALA A 91 -4.55 6.05 22.70
C ALA A 91 -6.05 6.23 23.00
N GLN A 92 -6.45 7.46 23.35
CA GLN A 92 -7.85 7.75 23.62
C GLN A 92 -8.63 7.87 22.31
N PHE A 93 -9.68 7.07 22.18
CA PHE A 93 -10.66 7.15 21.10
C PHE A 93 -11.67 8.27 21.39
N ASP A 94 -11.86 9.16 20.42
CA ASP A 94 -12.90 10.18 20.45
C ASP A 94 -13.90 9.95 19.29
N ALA A 95 -15.05 9.36 19.65
CA ALA A 95 -16.14 9.09 18.73
C ALA A 95 -16.78 10.37 18.14
N THR A 96 -16.55 11.53 18.76
CA THR A 96 -17.14 12.82 18.35
C THR A 96 -16.28 13.59 17.37
N HIS A 97 -15.02 13.17 17.20
CA HIS A 97 -14.09 13.81 16.28
C HIS A 97 -14.56 13.64 14.83
N TYR A 98 -14.74 14.75 14.12
CA TYR A 98 -15.05 14.77 12.68
C TYR A 98 -13.87 15.33 11.91
N ASP A 99 -13.24 14.51 11.08
CA ASP A 99 -12.23 14.97 10.13
C ASP A 99 -12.93 15.58 8.92
N SER A 100 -12.92 16.91 8.82
CA SER A 100 -13.55 17.63 7.71
C SER A 100 -12.80 17.52 6.38
N GLU A 101 -11.49 17.21 6.39
CA GLU A 101 -10.72 17.00 5.16
C GLU A 101 -11.07 15.64 4.55
N LYS A 102 -11.29 14.62 5.40
CA LYS A 102 -11.64 13.25 4.96
C LYS A 102 -13.14 12.96 4.95
N GLY A 103 -13.93 13.79 5.60
CA GLY A 103 -15.37 13.64 5.77
C GLY A 103 -15.76 12.41 6.60
N GLU A 104 -15.01 12.12 7.67
CA GLU A 104 -15.11 10.90 8.48
C GLU A 104 -15.38 11.24 9.95
N PHE A 105 -16.21 10.44 10.63
CA PHE A 105 -16.53 10.56 12.06
C PHE A 105 -15.86 9.44 12.86
N GLY A 106 -15.39 9.77 14.06
CA GLY A 106 -14.68 8.86 14.96
C GLY A 106 -13.20 8.76 14.63
N GLY A 107 -12.34 8.87 15.65
CA GLY A 107 -10.90 8.77 15.47
C GLY A 107 -10.15 8.75 16.80
N PHE A 108 -8.87 8.39 16.73
CA PHE A 108 -7.96 8.43 17.88
C PHE A 108 -7.20 9.76 17.88
N GLY A 109 -7.57 10.68 18.78
CA GLY A 109 -6.80 11.88 19.11
C GLY A 109 -6.09 12.61 17.95
N SER A 110 -4.88 13.12 18.22
CA SER A 110 -4.06 13.95 17.32
C SER A 110 -3.53 13.22 16.07
N VAL A 111 -3.83 11.93 15.91
CA VAL A 111 -3.23 11.08 14.89
C VAL A 111 -4.18 11.01 13.70
N SER A 112 -4.07 11.99 12.81
CA SER A 112 -4.59 11.85 11.46
C SER A 112 -3.82 10.70 10.81
N GLY A 113 -4.31 9.46 10.89
CA GLY A 113 -3.63 8.26 10.38
C GLY A 113 -2.95 8.53 9.05
N LYS A 114 -1.63 8.73 9.12
CA LYS A 114 -0.83 9.30 8.04
C LYS A 114 -0.09 8.18 7.35
N ILE A 115 -0.23 8.13 6.03
CA ILE A 115 0.53 7.21 5.18
C ILE A 115 1.49 8.05 4.36
N GLU A 116 2.79 7.74 4.43
CA GLU A 116 3.82 8.43 3.67
C GLU A 116 4.69 7.43 2.93
N ILE A 117 5.08 7.77 1.70
CA ILE A 117 6.02 6.95 0.94
C ILE A 117 7.44 7.27 1.39
N GLU A 118 8.14 6.30 1.97
CA GLU A 118 9.50 6.48 2.47
C GLU A 118 10.55 6.11 1.43
N ILE A 119 10.34 4.99 0.74
CA ILE A 119 11.30 4.43 -0.22
C ILE A 119 10.55 4.07 -1.49
N LYS A 120 11.05 4.52 -2.64
CA LYS A 120 10.65 4.08 -3.97
C LYS A 120 11.90 3.55 -4.69
N ILE A 121 11.86 2.30 -5.13
CA ILE A 121 12.94 1.64 -5.88
C ILE A 121 12.41 1.29 -7.26
N ASN A 122 13.12 1.69 -8.32
CA ASN A 122 12.78 1.34 -9.71
C ASN A 122 12.64 -0.18 -9.86
N HIS A 123 11.58 -0.60 -10.54
CA HIS A 123 11.25 -2.00 -10.76
C HIS A 123 10.95 -2.26 -12.24
N GLU A 124 11.40 -3.40 -12.75
CA GLU A 124 11.16 -3.82 -14.13
C GLU A 124 9.73 -4.38 -14.29
N GLY A 125 8.84 -3.56 -14.84
CA GLY A 125 7.40 -3.86 -14.96
C GLY A 125 6.65 -3.75 -13.63
N GLU A 126 5.35 -4.04 -13.62
CA GLU A 126 4.54 -3.99 -12.40
C GLU A 126 4.98 -5.02 -11.36
N VAL A 127 4.77 -4.68 -10.08
CA VAL A 127 5.10 -5.55 -8.96
C VAL A 127 3.90 -6.45 -8.66
N ASN A 128 3.86 -7.64 -9.25
CA ASN A 128 2.76 -8.60 -9.09
C ASN A 128 2.63 -9.13 -7.65
N ARG A 129 3.76 -9.28 -6.97
CA ARG A 129 3.85 -9.68 -5.56
C ARG A 129 5.18 -9.24 -5.00
N ALA A 130 5.20 -8.76 -3.77
CA ALA A 130 6.42 -8.47 -3.02
C ALA A 130 6.33 -9.15 -1.65
N GLN A 131 7.39 -9.85 -1.24
CA GLN A 131 7.45 -10.54 0.05
C GLN A 131 8.80 -10.32 0.71
N TYR A 132 8.80 -9.87 1.97
CA TYR A 132 10.02 -9.80 2.77
C TYR A 132 10.47 -11.19 3.24
N MET A 133 11.78 -11.38 3.44
CA MET A 133 12.36 -12.57 4.04
C MET A 133 12.23 -12.50 5.57
N PRO A 134 11.55 -13.45 6.24
CA PRO A 134 11.35 -13.38 7.70
C PRO A 134 12.65 -13.35 8.53
N GLN A 135 13.70 -14.02 8.05
CA GLN A 135 15.02 -14.06 8.70
C GLN A 135 15.78 -12.73 8.57
N ASN A 136 15.48 -11.94 7.53
CA ASN A 136 16.04 -10.61 7.31
C ASN A 136 15.04 -9.74 6.54
N PRO A 137 14.17 -8.98 7.24
CA PRO A 137 13.10 -8.20 6.61
C PRO A 137 13.59 -7.08 5.69
N CYS A 138 14.89 -6.74 5.69
CA CYS A 138 15.49 -5.83 4.72
C CYS A 138 15.46 -6.39 3.29
N ILE A 139 15.44 -7.72 3.16
CA ILE A 139 15.44 -8.42 1.88
C ILE A 139 14.00 -8.65 1.43
N ILE A 140 13.65 -8.16 0.25
CA ILE A 140 12.34 -8.28 -0.37
C ILE A 140 12.49 -8.92 -1.75
N ALA A 141 11.77 -10.01 -1.98
CA ALA A 141 11.68 -10.62 -3.29
C ALA A 141 10.40 -10.16 -4.00
N THR A 142 10.49 -9.86 -5.30
CA THR A 142 9.36 -9.43 -6.12
C THR A 142 9.14 -10.33 -7.32
N LYS A 143 7.86 -10.48 -7.70
CA LYS A 143 7.45 -11.07 -8.98
C LYS A 143 7.26 -9.98 -10.01
N THR A 144 7.98 -10.10 -11.12
CA THR A 144 7.82 -9.25 -12.31
C THR A 144 6.73 -9.84 -13.23
N PRO A 145 6.37 -9.16 -14.32
CA PRO A 145 5.46 -9.68 -15.34
C PRO A 145 6.11 -10.79 -16.20
N SER A 146 7.43 -10.88 -16.16
CA SER A 146 8.21 -11.93 -16.82
C SER A 146 8.37 -13.19 -15.94
N SER A 147 9.17 -14.15 -16.40
CA SER A 147 9.57 -15.32 -15.60
C SER A 147 10.38 -14.95 -14.36
N ASP A 148 11.02 -13.80 -14.38
CA ASP A 148 12.10 -13.48 -13.46
C ASP A 148 11.58 -13.12 -12.06
N VAL A 149 12.45 -13.31 -11.07
CA VAL A 149 12.25 -12.88 -9.69
C VAL A 149 13.40 -11.95 -9.35
N LEU A 150 13.07 -10.76 -8.85
CA LEU A 150 14.06 -9.79 -8.42
C LEU A 150 14.13 -9.80 -6.89
N VAL A 151 15.32 -9.59 -6.35
CA VAL A 151 15.53 -9.48 -4.90
C VAL A 151 16.23 -8.18 -4.62
N PHE A 152 15.70 -7.43 -3.66
CA PHE A 152 16.19 -6.14 -3.23
C PHE A 152 16.48 -6.16 -1.74
N ASP A 153 17.61 -5.60 -1.34
CA ASP A 153 17.90 -5.16 0.02
C ASP A 153 17.62 -3.66 0.07
N TYR A 154 16.43 -3.26 0.52
CA TYR A 154 16.00 -1.87 0.41
C TYR A 154 16.91 -0.88 1.16
N THR A 155 17.75 -1.36 2.07
CA THR A 155 18.71 -0.53 2.81
C THR A 155 19.93 -0.10 1.99
N LYS A 156 20.19 -0.79 0.87
CA LYS A 156 21.28 -0.49 -0.07
C LYS A 156 20.86 0.42 -1.22
N HIS A 157 19.58 0.78 -1.29
CA HIS A 157 19.04 1.67 -2.29
C HIS A 157 18.78 3.06 -1.72
N PRO A 158 18.92 4.13 -2.52
CA PRO A 158 18.45 5.44 -2.12
C PRO A 158 16.94 5.44 -1.91
N SER A 159 16.45 6.28 -0.99
CA SER A 159 15.02 6.42 -0.72
C SER A 159 14.22 6.98 -1.90
N LYS A 160 14.88 7.76 -2.76
CA LYS A 160 14.33 8.28 -4.01
C LYS A 160 14.92 7.51 -5.20
N PRO A 161 14.08 7.11 -6.17
CA PRO A 161 14.53 6.35 -7.31
C PRO A 161 15.39 7.21 -8.24
N ASP A 162 16.28 6.54 -8.98
CA ASP A 162 17.08 7.20 -10.00
C ASP A 162 16.18 7.64 -11.19
N PRO A 163 16.27 8.90 -11.66
CA PRO A 163 15.46 9.40 -12.77
C PRO A 163 15.64 8.65 -14.10
N SER A 164 16.73 7.88 -14.26
CA SER A 164 16.96 7.04 -15.44
C SER A 164 15.93 5.92 -15.59
N GLY A 165 15.22 5.55 -14.52
CA GLY A 165 14.31 4.41 -14.49
C GLY A 165 15.03 3.05 -14.41
N GLU A 166 16.36 3.02 -14.34
CA GLU A 166 17.10 1.76 -14.31
C GLU A 166 16.77 0.97 -13.04
N CYS A 167 16.37 -0.29 -13.24
CA CYS A 167 16.07 -1.25 -12.18
C CYS A 167 17.34 -2.05 -11.85
N ASN A 168 17.88 -1.86 -10.64
CA ASN A 168 19.16 -2.43 -10.22
C ASN A 168 19.00 -3.38 -9.01
N PRO A 169 18.40 -4.58 -9.18
CA PRO A 169 18.18 -5.52 -8.07
C PRO A 169 19.49 -6.11 -7.55
N ASP A 170 19.54 -6.45 -6.26
CA ASP A 170 20.69 -7.15 -5.65
C ASP A 170 20.87 -8.56 -6.22
N LEU A 171 19.77 -9.26 -6.50
CA LEU A 171 19.78 -10.56 -7.18
C LEU A 171 18.72 -10.62 -8.27
N HIS A 172 19.10 -11.18 -9.41
CA HIS A 172 18.21 -11.46 -10.53
C HIS A 172 18.10 -12.97 -10.73
N LEU A 173 16.96 -13.56 -10.35
CA LEU A 173 16.73 -15.00 -10.46
C LEU A 173 15.92 -15.28 -11.73
N ARG A 174 16.56 -15.93 -12.71
CA ARG A 174 15.98 -16.22 -14.05
C ARG A 174 15.41 -17.63 -14.19
N GLY A 175 15.26 -18.34 -13.07
CA GLY A 175 14.85 -19.75 -13.06
C GLY A 175 15.95 -20.70 -13.55
N HIS A 176 15.62 -22.00 -13.60
CA HIS A 176 16.54 -23.04 -14.05
C HIS A 176 16.44 -23.20 -15.57
N GLN A 177 17.57 -23.46 -16.24
CA GLN A 177 17.59 -23.67 -17.69
C GLN A 177 17.24 -25.11 -18.11
N LYS A 178 17.31 -26.06 -17.16
CA LYS A 178 16.97 -27.47 -17.34
C LYS A 178 16.47 -28.04 -16.01
N GLU A 179 15.67 -29.09 -16.10
CA GLU A 179 15.27 -29.95 -14.96
C GLU A 179 16.49 -30.66 -14.36
#